data_AF-A0A2C9XSP9-F1
#
_entry.id   AF-A0A2C9XSP9-F1
#
_cell.length_a   1.000
_cell.length_b   1.000
_cell.length_c   1.000
_cell.angle_alpha   90.00
_cell.angle_beta   90.00
_cell.angle_gamma   90.00
#
_symmetry.space_group_name_H-M   'P 1'
#
loop_
_entity.id
_entity.type
_entity.pdbx_description
1 polymer ?
#
loop_
_entity_poly.entity_id
_entity_poly.type
_entity_poly.pdbx_seq_one_letter_code
_entity_poly.pdbx_strand_id
1 'polypeptide(L)'
;MQLLREVDFKQTRCNARDVLKNFRRLERMAGRSLIDIKSPIITDMPKAPKHGNKAEDAIIQMMDIEAERDAILAALMALSLISRQILYYSFCVPDSFSNYRISREVGYSERSIQRMKSEALIEFAEAYKHGRIIAYK
;
A
#
# COMPACT_ATOMS: atom_id res chain seq x y z
N MET A 1 -16.56 22.80 -22.73
CA MET A 1 -15.61 22.57 -21.62
C MET A 1 -15.66 21.10 -21.23
N GLN A 2 -14.78 20.26 -21.78
CA GLN A 2 -14.59 18.89 -21.27
C GLN A 2 -13.35 18.94 -20.39
N LEU A 3 -13.55 19.28 -19.11
CA LEU A 3 -12.47 19.67 -18.20
C LEU A 3 -11.74 18.47 -17.56
N LEU A 4 -12.29 17.25 -17.61
CA LEU A 4 -11.67 16.05 -17.04
C LEU A 4 -11.99 14.83 -17.91
N ARG A 5 -10.99 13.96 -18.14
CA ARG A 5 -11.17 12.66 -18.79
C ARG A 5 -12.09 11.79 -17.94
N GLU A 6 -12.93 11.00 -18.60
CA GLU A 6 -13.86 10.13 -17.89
C GLU A 6 -13.12 9.00 -17.18
N VAL A 7 -13.29 8.90 -15.85
CA VAL A 7 -12.62 7.91 -15.02
C VAL A 7 -13.32 6.56 -15.12
N ASP A 8 -12.54 5.50 -15.31
CA ASP A 8 -13.01 4.14 -15.09
C ASP A 8 -12.93 3.81 -13.59
N PHE A 9 -14.03 4.05 -12.88
CA PHE A 9 -14.15 3.76 -11.45
C PHE A 9 -14.06 2.26 -11.12
N LYS A 10 -14.34 1.36 -12.06
CA LYS A 10 -14.20 -0.08 -11.82
C LYS A 10 -12.72 -0.44 -11.78
N GLN A 11 -11.98 -0.08 -12.83
CA GLN A 11 -10.55 -0.38 -12.92
C GLN A 11 -9.74 0.38 -11.87
N THR A 12 -10.07 1.63 -11.60
CA THR A 12 -9.41 2.44 -10.56
C THR A 12 -9.51 1.78 -9.17
N ARG A 13 -10.69 1.24 -8.79
CA ARG A 13 -10.84 0.49 -7.53
C ARG A 13 -10.01 -0.80 -7.51
N CYS A 14 -9.84 -1.48 -8.64
CA CYS A 14 -8.98 -2.65 -8.73
C CYS A 14 -7.52 -2.27 -8.48
N ASN A 15 -7.03 -1.24 -9.17
CA ASN A 15 -5.66 -0.73 -8.99
C ASN A 15 -5.40 -0.32 -7.54
N ALA A 16 -6.33 0.40 -6.91
CA ALA A 16 -6.22 0.79 -5.49
C ALA A 16 -6.13 -0.43 -4.56
N ARG A 17 -6.94 -1.48 -4.79
CA ARG A 17 -6.87 -2.72 -4.00
C ARG A 17 -5.53 -3.43 -4.17
N ASP A 18 -4.98 -3.45 -5.38
CA ASP A 18 -3.72 -4.14 -5.66
C ASP A 18 -2.54 -3.45 -4.97
N VAL A 19 -2.55 -2.12 -4.90
CA VAL A 19 -1.59 -1.35 -4.08
C VAL A 19 -1.78 -1.67 -2.59
N LEU A 20 -2.99 -1.51 -2.07
CA LEU A 20 -3.27 -1.66 -0.63
C LEU A 20 -3.03 -3.08 -0.10
N LYS A 21 -3.29 -4.13 -0.88
CA LYS A 21 -3.00 -5.52 -0.50
C LYS A 21 -1.51 -5.76 -0.22
N ASN A 22 -0.62 -5.00 -0.85
CA ASN A 22 0.82 -5.14 -0.65
C ASN A 22 1.33 -4.37 0.57
N PHE A 23 0.54 -3.47 1.15
CA PHE A 23 0.96 -2.62 2.27
C PHE A 23 1.59 -3.41 3.43
N ARG A 24 0.94 -4.46 3.93
CA ARG A 24 1.45 -5.28 5.03
C ARG A 24 2.78 -5.96 4.72
N ARG A 25 3.00 -6.33 3.45
CA ARG A 25 4.28 -6.90 3.02
C ARG A 25 5.37 -5.84 3.07
N LEU A 26 5.09 -4.65 2.53
CA LEU A 26 6.02 -3.52 2.55
C LEU A 26 6.34 -3.10 3.98
N GLU A 27 5.34 -2.99 4.85
CA GLU A 27 5.50 -2.63 6.26
C GLU A 27 6.43 -3.60 7.02
N ARG A 28 6.27 -4.92 6.81
CA ARG A 28 7.16 -5.93 7.39
C ARG A 28 8.59 -5.87 6.84
N MET A 29 8.76 -5.51 5.58
CA MET A 29 10.07 -5.40 4.95
C MET A 29 10.79 -4.13 5.41
N ALA A 30 10.08 -3.00 5.43
CA ALA A 30 10.58 -1.70 5.85
C ALA A 30 10.96 -1.64 7.34
N GLY A 31 10.44 -2.55 8.17
CA GLY A 31 10.81 -2.66 9.58
C GLY A 31 12.10 -3.44 9.87
N ARG A 32 12.77 -4.00 8.85
CA ARG A 32 14.05 -4.71 9.04
C ARG A 32 15.21 -3.72 9.14
N SER A 33 16.13 -3.96 10.07
CA SER A 33 17.36 -3.16 10.16
C SER A 33 18.22 -3.39 8.92
N LEU A 34 18.84 -2.32 8.39
CA LEU A 34 19.85 -2.42 7.31
C LEU A 34 21.00 -3.39 7.66
N ILE A 35 21.25 -3.60 8.95
CA ILE A 35 22.26 -4.53 9.47
C ILE A 35 21.85 -5.99 9.23
N ASP A 36 20.55 -6.31 9.32
CA ASP A 36 20.03 -7.65 9.06
C ASP A 36 20.13 -8.02 7.57
N ILE A 37 20.01 -7.03 6.69
CA ILE A 37 20.13 -7.21 5.23
C ILE A 37 21.57 -7.55 4.82
N LYS A 38 22.56 -7.03 5.56
CA LYS A 38 24.00 -7.26 5.32
C LYS A 38 24.52 -8.59 5.88
N SER A 39 23.71 -9.38 6.56
CA SER A 39 24.17 -10.58 7.28
C SER A 39 23.74 -11.88 6.59
N PRO A 40 24.32 -12.27 5.43
CA PRO A 40 24.40 -13.69 5.14
C PRO A 40 25.38 -14.28 6.15
N ILE A 41 24.92 -15.22 6.97
CA ILE A 41 25.85 -16.15 7.64
C ILE A 41 26.53 -16.90 6.49
N ILE A 42 27.73 -16.46 6.13
CA ILE A 42 28.56 -17.09 5.10
C ILE A 42 29.01 -18.42 5.69
N THR A 43 28.26 -19.47 5.40
CA THR A 43 28.77 -20.83 5.47
C THR A 43 29.81 -20.98 4.36
N ASP A 44 31.06 -20.76 4.77
CA ASP A 44 32.24 -21.52 4.35
C ASP A 44 32.50 -21.63 2.83
N MET A 45 33.14 -20.61 2.21
CA MET A 45 34.14 -20.76 1.13
C MET A 45 34.69 -19.43 0.60
N PRO A 46 35.99 -19.30 0.26
CA PRO A 46 36.51 -18.13 -0.45
C PRO A 46 36.31 -18.32 -1.96
N LYS A 47 35.51 -17.46 -2.60
CA LYS A 47 35.54 -17.29 -4.06
C LYS A 47 35.57 -15.80 -4.40
N ALA A 48 36.55 -15.47 -5.24
CA ALA A 48 36.99 -14.15 -5.73
C ALA A 48 35.89 -13.09 -5.97
N PRO A 49 36.21 -11.78 -5.91
CA PRO A 49 35.23 -10.71 -5.97
C PRO A 49 34.63 -10.65 -7.38
N LYS A 50 33.33 -10.94 -7.48
CA LYS A 50 32.56 -10.66 -8.70
C LYS A 50 32.00 -9.24 -8.58
N HIS A 51 32.51 -8.37 -9.44
CA HIS A 51 32.07 -7.00 -9.70
C HIS A 51 30.54 -6.83 -9.63
N GLY A 52 30.09 -5.82 -8.87
CA GLY A 52 28.69 -5.44 -8.66
C GLY A 52 28.38 -5.27 -7.18
N ASN A 53 28.16 -4.03 -6.72
CA ASN A 53 27.96 -3.69 -5.32
C ASN A 53 26.59 -4.16 -4.80
N LYS A 54 26.45 -5.46 -4.52
CA LYS A 54 25.23 -6.09 -3.97
C LYS A 54 24.69 -5.40 -2.72
N ALA A 55 25.56 -4.74 -1.96
CA ALA A 55 25.17 -3.96 -0.79
C ALA A 55 24.47 -2.64 -1.18
N GLU A 56 24.90 -1.97 -2.24
CA GLU A 56 24.24 -0.75 -2.75
C GLU A 56 22.87 -1.09 -3.33
N ASP A 57 22.77 -2.17 -4.12
CA ASP A 57 21.50 -2.64 -4.67
C ASP A 57 20.48 -2.95 -3.56
N ALA A 58 20.92 -3.56 -2.46
CA ALA A 58 20.06 -3.87 -1.32
C ALA A 58 19.60 -2.61 -0.57
N ILE A 59 20.46 -1.59 -0.47
CA ILE A 59 20.10 -0.28 0.11
C ILE A 59 19.05 0.41 -0.75
N ILE A 60 19.25 0.47 -2.07
CA ILE A 60 18.31 1.08 -3.01
C ILE A 60 16.94 0.40 -2.91
N GLN A 61 16.91 -0.94 -2.89
CA GLN A 61 15.66 -1.69 -2.74
C GLN A 61 14.94 -1.37 -1.43
N MET A 62 15.68 -1.24 -0.32
CA MET A 62 15.08 -0.87 0.97
C MET A 62 14.48 0.54 0.93
N MET A 63 15.20 1.50 0.34
CA MET A 63 14.71 2.87 0.15
C MET A 63 13.43 2.90 -0.69
N ASP A 64 13.36 2.11 -1.76
CA ASP A 64 12.16 2.01 -2.60
C ASP A 64 10.98 1.41 -1.83
N ILE A 65 11.22 0.39 -0.99
CA ILE A 65 10.18 -0.22 -0.15
C ILE A 65 9.64 0.79 0.87
N GLU A 66 10.52 1.54 1.53
CA GLU A 66 10.14 2.58 2.49
C GLU A 66 9.35 3.69 1.80
N ALA A 67 9.83 4.19 0.67
CA ALA A 67 9.15 5.22 -0.11
C ALA A 67 7.76 4.76 -0.58
N GLU A 68 7.62 3.49 -1.00
CA GLU A 68 6.34 2.92 -1.39
C GLU A 68 5.37 2.81 -0.21
N ARG A 69 5.82 2.29 0.93
CA ARG A 69 5.03 2.23 2.18
C ARG A 69 4.56 3.63 2.58
N ASP A 70 5.45 4.60 2.56
CA ASP A 70 5.18 5.96 3.01
C ASP A 70 4.21 6.69 2.07
N ALA A 71 4.29 6.43 0.76
CA ALA A 71 3.30 6.92 -0.19
C ALA A 71 1.89 6.37 0.10
N ILE A 72 1.76 5.10 0.50
CA ILE A 72 0.48 4.51 0.89
C ILE A 72 -0.05 5.18 2.18
N LEU A 73 0.82 5.37 3.19
CA LEU A 73 0.44 6.03 4.44
C LEU A 73 0.02 7.48 4.21
N ALA A 74 0.77 8.23 3.41
CA ALA A 74 0.45 9.61 3.06
C ALA A 74 -0.90 9.71 2.34
N ALA A 75 -1.18 8.80 1.40
CA ALA A 75 -2.46 8.73 0.72
C ALA A 75 -3.61 8.45 1.70
N LEU A 76 -3.47 7.45 2.58
CA LEU A 76 -4.47 7.16 3.63
C LEU A 76 -4.70 8.37 4.55
N MET A 77 -3.65 9.13 4.87
CA MET A 77 -3.72 10.33 5.70
C MET A 77 -4.40 11.53 5.02
N ALA A 78 -4.54 11.52 3.69
CA ALA A 78 -5.29 12.54 2.97
C ALA A 78 -6.82 12.28 2.95
N LEU A 79 -7.25 11.05 3.25
CA LEU A 79 -8.66 10.67 3.25
C LEU A 79 -9.40 11.15 4.50
N SER A 80 -10.73 11.21 4.41
CA SER A 80 -11.61 11.41 5.58
C SER A 80 -11.34 10.35 6.65
N LEU A 81 -11.64 10.66 7.92
CA LEU A 81 -11.41 9.74 9.03
C LEU A 81 -12.12 8.39 8.80
N ILE A 82 -13.36 8.42 8.33
CA ILE A 82 -14.17 7.21 8.08
C ILE A 82 -13.59 6.41 6.91
N SER A 83 -13.29 7.07 5.78
CA SER A 83 -12.68 6.40 4.61
C SER A 83 -11.34 5.74 5.00
N ARG A 84 -10.50 6.46 5.76
CA ARG A 84 -9.22 5.97 6.28
C ARG A 84 -9.41 4.75 7.17
N GLN A 85 -10.31 4.81 8.15
CA GLN A 85 -10.59 3.69 9.06
C GLN A 85 -11.06 2.45 8.30
N ILE A 86 -11.99 2.61 7.36
CA ILE A 86 -12.51 1.50 6.55
C ILE A 86 -11.38 0.83 5.75
N LEU A 87 -10.52 1.60 5.09
CA LEU A 87 -9.38 1.04 4.35
C LEU A 87 -8.32 0.44 5.27
N TYR A 88 -8.02 1.09 6.40
CA TYR A 88 -7.07 0.59 7.39
C TYR A 88 -7.49 -0.78 7.93
N TYR A 89 -8.73 -0.93 8.41
CA TYR A 89 -9.24 -2.22 8.88
C TYR A 89 -9.37 -3.26 7.76
N SER A 90 -9.53 -2.82 6.52
CA SER A 90 -9.63 -3.73 5.37
C SER A 90 -8.29 -4.29 4.91
N PHE A 91 -7.21 -3.52 5.01
CA PHE A 91 -5.93 -3.85 4.32
C PHE A 91 -4.68 -3.70 5.18
N CYS A 92 -4.69 -2.86 6.21
CA CYS A 92 -3.50 -2.44 6.94
C CYS A 92 -3.33 -3.10 8.31
N VAL A 93 -4.36 -3.78 8.82
CA VAL A 93 -4.26 -4.62 10.03
C VAL A 93 -3.65 -5.99 9.71
N PRO A 94 -3.03 -6.69 10.69
CA PRO A 94 -2.52 -8.05 10.49
C PRO A 94 -3.56 -9.02 9.93
N ASP A 95 -4.75 -9.00 10.53
CA ASP A 95 -5.90 -9.81 10.13
C ASP A 95 -6.99 -8.89 9.59
N SER A 96 -7.19 -8.88 8.27
CA SER A 96 -8.17 -8.01 7.61
C SER A 96 -9.58 -8.24 8.15
N PHE A 97 -10.29 -7.16 8.44
CA PHE A 97 -11.65 -7.25 8.97
C PHE A 97 -12.67 -7.50 7.85
N SER A 98 -13.67 -8.33 8.14
CA SER A 98 -14.86 -8.44 7.30
C SER A 98 -15.67 -7.15 7.35
N ASN A 99 -16.50 -6.90 6.33
CA ASN A 99 -17.38 -5.73 6.34
C ASN A 99 -18.29 -5.73 7.58
N TYR A 100 -18.81 -6.89 7.99
CA TYR A 100 -19.54 -7.05 9.26
C TYR A 100 -18.74 -6.54 10.46
N ARG A 101 -17.47 -6.94 10.62
CA ARG A 101 -16.66 -6.49 11.76
C ARG A 101 -16.40 -4.98 11.69
N ILE A 102 -16.02 -4.46 10.53
CA ILE A 102 -15.83 -3.01 10.31
C ILE A 102 -17.12 -2.23 10.65
N SER A 103 -18.28 -2.79 10.30
CA SER A 103 -19.59 -2.18 10.57
C SER A 103 -19.78 -1.91 12.06
N ARG A 104 -19.37 -2.85 12.92
CA ARG A 104 -19.45 -2.70 14.39
C ARG A 104 -18.42 -1.73 14.95
N GLU A 105 -17.22 -1.68 14.37
CA GLU A 105 -16.16 -0.77 14.84
C GLU A 105 -16.44 0.69 14.49
N VAL A 106 -16.99 0.94 13.29
CA VAL A 106 -17.19 2.30 12.76
C VAL A 106 -18.62 2.82 12.97
N GLY A 107 -19.57 1.95 13.35
CA GLY A 107 -20.94 2.34 13.69
C GLY A 107 -21.87 2.54 12.49
N TYR A 108 -21.63 1.83 11.39
CA TYR A 108 -22.47 1.88 10.18
C TYR A 108 -23.00 0.49 9.82
N SER A 109 -24.06 0.42 9.01
CA SER A 109 -24.53 -0.86 8.49
C SER A 109 -23.50 -1.49 7.53
N GLU A 110 -23.49 -2.82 7.42
CA GLU A 110 -22.58 -3.54 6.53
C GLU A 110 -22.73 -3.12 5.05
N ARG A 111 -23.97 -2.86 4.60
CA ARG A 111 -24.24 -2.33 3.26
C ARG A 111 -23.61 -0.96 3.07
N SER A 112 -23.70 -0.08 4.07
CA SER A 112 -23.03 1.23 4.03
C SER A 112 -21.52 1.09 3.99
N ILE A 113 -20.94 0.16 4.78
CA ILE A 113 -19.49 -0.14 4.74
C ILE A 113 -19.06 -0.55 3.32
N GLN A 114 -19.80 -1.42 2.64
CA GLN A 114 -19.45 -1.85 1.29
C GLN A 114 -19.42 -0.70 0.28
N ARG A 115 -20.41 0.21 0.35
CA ARG A 115 -20.48 1.40 -0.50
C ARG A 115 -19.33 2.37 -0.17
N MET A 116 -19.18 2.74 1.10
CA MET A 116 -18.14 3.66 1.55
C MET A 116 -16.73 3.12 1.27
N LYS A 117 -16.50 1.81 1.38
CA LYS A 117 -15.24 1.18 0.98
C LYS A 117 -14.97 1.35 -0.52
N SER A 118 -16.00 1.32 -1.36
CA SER A 118 -15.83 1.55 -2.80
C SER A 118 -15.46 3.00 -3.10
N GLU A 119 -16.07 3.95 -2.40
CA GLU A 119 -15.78 5.39 -2.51
C GLU A 119 -14.37 5.70 -1.99
N ALA A 120 -14.02 5.20 -0.81
CA ALA A 120 -12.70 5.34 -0.22
C ALA A 120 -11.57 4.80 -1.11
N LEU A 121 -11.80 3.71 -1.86
CA LEU A 121 -10.82 3.19 -2.82
C LEU A 121 -10.55 4.14 -3.98
N ILE A 122 -11.54 4.94 -4.39
CA ILE A 122 -11.37 5.98 -5.41
C ILE A 122 -10.62 7.18 -4.83
N GLU A 123 -11.03 7.67 -3.66
CA GLU A 123 -10.34 8.76 -2.95
C GLU A 123 -8.86 8.40 -2.72
N PHE A 124 -8.58 7.14 -2.33
CA PHE A 124 -7.22 6.64 -2.19
C PHE A 124 -6.46 6.68 -3.51
N ALA A 125 -7.07 6.27 -4.63
CA ALA A 125 -6.42 6.28 -5.93
C ALA A 125 -6.05 7.71 -6.38
N GLU A 126 -6.91 8.69 -6.07
CA GLU A 126 -6.68 10.11 -6.34
C GLU A 126 -5.53 10.67 -5.48
N ALA A 127 -5.50 10.33 -4.20
CA ALA A 127 -4.45 10.77 -3.29
C ALA A 127 -3.10 10.08 -3.56
N TYR A 128 -3.12 8.80 -3.88
CA TYR A 128 -1.91 7.99 -4.03
C TYR A 128 -1.07 8.42 -5.23
N LYS A 129 0.14 8.93 -4.95
CA LYS A 129 1.11 9.42 -5.94
C LYS A 129 0.46 10.33 -6.98
N HIS A 130 -0.38 11.25 -6.53
CA HIS A 130 -1.07 12.26 -7.36
C HIS A 130 -1.92 11.63 -8.48
N GLY A 131 -2.72 10.61 -8.16
CA GLY A 131 -3.65 10.02 -9.12
C GLY A 131 -3.02 9.02 -10.09
N ARG A 132 -1.78 8.58 -9.85
CA ARG A 132 -1.02 7.72 -10.79
C ARG A 132 -1.75 6.43 -11.18
N ILE A 133 -2.61 5.92 -10.30
CA ILE A 133 -3.31 4.65 -10.49
C ILE A 133 -4.76 4.82 -10.94
N ILE A 134 -5.18 6.05 -11.28
CA ILE A 134 -6.48 6.31 -11.90
C ILE A 134 -6.48 5.75 -13.33
N ALA A 135 -7.51 4.97 -13.65
CA ALA A 135 -7.78 4.51 -15.00
C ALA A 135 -8.81 5.44 -15.67
N TYR A 136 -8.62 5.70 -16.95
CA TYR A 136 -9.52 6.50 -17.78
C TYR A 136 -10.11 5.63 -18.89
N LYS A 137 -11.30 6.00 -19.36
CA LYS A 137 -11.95 5.36 -20.51
C LYS A 137 -11.28 5.73 -21.84
#